data_AF-A0A6P0YZX3-F1
#
_entry.id   AF-A0A6P0YZX3-F1
#
_cell.length_a   1.000
_cell.length_b   1.000
_cell.length_c   1.000
_cell.angle_alpha   90.00
_cell.angle_beta   90.00
_cell.angle_gamma   90.00
#
_symmetry.space_group_name_H-M   'P 1'
#
loop_
_entity.id
_entity.type
_entity.pdbx_description
1 polymer ?
#
loop_
_entity_poly.entity_id
_entity_poly.type
_entity_poly.pdbx_seq_one_letter_code
_entity_poly.pdbx_strand_id
1 'polypeptide(L)'
;MDTQIRESHDADQQEMAKVVIEAFGPKEGDEIAELVTNLLSDPTARPLLSLVATVQDQVVGQVLFTNARIQGTQDPVTAMILAPLSVLPTYQNQGIGGCLIKTGPS
;
A
#
# COMPACT_ATOMS: atom_id res chain seq x y z
N MET A 1 3.11 -20.60 5.96
CA MET A 1 3.81 -19.62 5.12
C MET A 1 4.44 -18.62 6.06
N ASP A 2 5.76 -18.43 6.02
CA ASP A 2 6.38 -17.39 6.83
C ASP A 2 6.25 -16.07 6.07
N THR A 3 5.48 -15.14 6.63
CA THR A 3 5.20 -13.83 6.02
C THR A 3 5.88 -12.76 6.83
N GLN A 4 6.70 -11.93 6.19
CA GLN A 4 7.38 -10.81 6.84
C GLN A 4 6.82 -9.49 6.32
N ILE A 5 6.54 -8.55 7.24
CA ILE A 5 6.13 -7.19 6.89
C ILE A 5 7.31 -6.25 7.13
N ARG A 6 7.61 -5.41 6.15
CA ARG A 6 8.65 -4.39 6.24
C ARG A 6 8.27 -3.13 5.46
N GLU A 7 8.96 -2.03 5.73
CA GLU A 7 8.91 -0.87 4.85
C GLU A 7 9.41 -1.24 3.45
N SER A 8 8.78 -0.66 2.44
CA SER A 8 9.24 -0.79 1.06
C SER A 8 10.49 0.07 0.83
N HIS A 9 11.26 -0.32 -0.18
CA HIS A 9 12.39 0.46 -0.68
C HIS A 9 12.33 0.53 -2.21
N ASP A 10 13.15 1.38 -2.83
CA ASP A 10 13.10 1.63 -4.29
C ASP A 10 13.19 0.35 -5.14
N ALA A 11 13.94 -0.66 -4.69
CA ALA A 11 14.04 -1.94 -5.40
C ALA A 11 12.73 -2.76 -5.40
N ASP A 12 11.74 -2.43 -4.57
CA ASP A 12 10.43 -3.10 -4.54
C ASP A 12 9.44 -2.54 -5.57
N GLN A 13 9.70 -1.36 -6.15
CA GLN A 13 8.70 -0.63 -6.96
C GLN A 13 8.15 -1.49 -8.10
N GLN A 14 9.02 -2.24 -8.79
CA GLN A 14 8.60 -3.10 -9.89
C GLN A 14 7.71 -4.26 -9.41
N GLU A 15 8.05 -4.88 -8.28
CA GLU A 15 7.24 -5.97 -7.72
C GLU A 15 5.94 -5.45 -7.12
N MET A 16 5.94 -4.30 -6.46
CA MET A 16 4.73 -3.64 -5.98
C MET A 16 3.77 -3.32 -7.13
N ALA A 17 4.26 -2.80 -8.25
CA ALA A 17 3.44 -2.54 -9.43
C ALA A 17 2.78 -3.82 -9.95
N LYS A 18 3.54 -4.92 -10.06
CA LYS A 18 2.97 -6.23 -10.43
C LYS A 18 1.88 -6.69 -9.46
N VAL A 19 2.14 -6.59 -8.15
CA VAL A 19 1.18 -6.96 -7.12
C VAL A 19 -0.12 -6.16 -7.24
N VAL A 20 -0.01 -4.85 -7.47
CA VAL A 20 -1.16 -3.96 -7.66
C VAL A 20 -1.93 -4.36 -8.92
N ILE A 21 -1.25 -4.51 -10.06
CA ILE A 21 -1.88 -4.87 -11.33
C ILE A 21 -2.61 -6.21 -11.22
N GLU A 22 -1.98 -7.22 -10.62
CA GLU A 22 -2.58 -8.54 -10.46
C GLU A 22 -3.74 -8.54 -9.45
N ALA A 23 -3.65 -7.77 -8.37
CA ALA A 23 -4.69 -7.70 -7.35
C ALA A 23 -5.97 -6.99 -7.83
N PHE A 24 -5.83 -5.93 -8.64
CA PHE A 24 -6.95 -5.14 -9.17
C PHE A 24 -7.39 -5.59 -10.59
N GLY A 25 -6.59 -6.44 -11.24
CA GLY A 25 -6.92 -7.04 -12.51
C GLY A 25 -6.81 -6.09 -13.72
N PRO A 26 -7.13 -6.57 -14.94
CA PRO A 26 -6.81 -5.88 -16.18
C PRO A 26 -7.64 -4.63 -16.47
N LYS A 27 -8.65 -4.32 -15.65
CA LYS A 27 -9.51 -3.15 -15.86
C LYS A 27 -8.99 -1.91 -15.15
N GLU A 28 -8.47 -2.08 -13.93
CA GLU A 28 -8.11 -0.98 -13.03
C GLU A 28 -6.65 -1.07 -12.56
N GLY A 29 -5.98 -2.21 -12.79
CA GLY A 29 -4.64 -2.48 -12.27
C GLY A 29 -3.58 -1.46 -12.68
N ASP A 30 -3.55 -1.08 -13.96
CA ASP A 30 -2.59 -0.09 -14.47
C ASP A 30 -2.85 1.30 -13.89
N GLU A 31 -4.12 1.72 -13.83
CA GLU A 31 -4.52 3.02 -13.25
C GLU A 31 -4.15 3.10 -11.76
N ILE A 32 -4.35 2.01 -11.01
CA ILE A 32 -4.03 1.97 -9.58
C ILE A 32 -2.52 1.87 -9.36
N ALA A 33 -1.76 1.19 -10.23
CA ALA A 33 -0.30 1.17 -10.16
C ALA A 33 0.30 2.55 -10.44
N GLU A 34 -0.27 3.30 -11.40
CA GLU A 34 0.09 4.69 -11.63
C GLU A 34 -0.26 5.57 -10.42
N LEU A 35 -1.44 5.37 -9.82
CA LEU A 35 -1.83 6.07 -8.58
C LEU A 35 -0.82 5.83 -7.44
N VAL A 36 -0.38 4.59 -7.23
CA VAL A 36 0.66 4.28 -6.22
C VAL A 36 1.94 5.06 -6.50
N THR A 37 2.40 5.05 -7.75
CA THR A 37 3.61 5.76 -8.18
C THR A 37 3.51 7.27 -7.91
N ASN A 38 2.35 7.85 -8.24
CA ASN A 38 2.05 9.26 -8.01
C ASN A 38 2.04 9.59 -6.51
N LEU A 39 1.39 8.77 -5.67
CA LEU A 39 1.32 9.00 -4.23
C LEU A 39 2.67 8.88 -3.52
N LEU A 40 3.55 7.97 -3.95
CA LEU A 40 4.91 7.85 -3.39
C LEU A 40 5.76 9.09 -3.67
N SER A 41 5.47 9.79 -4.77
CA SER A 41 6.18 11.00 -5.21
C SER A 41 5.52 12.29 -4.73
N ASP A 42 4.28 12.24 -4.22
CA ASP A 42 3.51 13.42 -3.83
C ASP A 42 3.99 14.00 -2.49
N PRO A 43 4.50 15.25 -2.46
CA PRO A 43 4.91 15.88 -1.21
C PRO A 43 3.73 16.19 -0.27
N THR A 44 2.52 16.35 -0.79
CA THR A 44 1.31 16.63 0.00
C THR A 44 0.78 15.39 0.72
N ALA A 45 1.10 14.20 0.21
CA ALA A 45 0.80 12.92 0.84
C ALA A 45 1.70 12.60 2.04
N ARG A 46 2.69 13.46 2.35
CA ARG A 46 3.64 13.25 3.45
C ARG A 46 3.08 13.74 4.79
N PRO A 47 3.44 13.09 5.92
CA PRO A 47 4.21 11.85 6.01
C PRO A 47 3.46 10.67 5.38
N LEU A 48 4.20 9.80 4.69
CA LEU A 48 3.65 8.56 4.13
C LEU A 48 4.44 7.37 4.68
N LEU A 49 3.77 6.23 4.78
CA LEU A 49 4.38 4.95 5.10
C LEU A 49 3.96 3.94 4.02
N SER A 50 4.95 3.29 3.41
CA SER A 50 4.72 2.21 2.44
C SER A 50 5.25 0.91 3.00
N LEU A 51 4.38 -0.09 3.12
CA LEU A 51 4.72 -1.41 3.63
C LEU A 51 4.53 -2.47 2.54
N VAL A 52 5.41 -3.47 2.56
CA VAL A 52 5.28 -4.69 1.75
C VAL A 52 5.19 -5.92 2.64
N ALA A 53 4.41 -6.90 2.18
CA ALA A 53 4.40 -8.24 2.72
C ALA A 53 5.25 -9.13 1.81
N THR A 54 6.15 -9.90 2.40
CA THR A 54 7.05 -10.80 1.68
C THR A 54 6.89 -12.24 2.13
N VAL A 55 6.99 -13.17 1.18
CA VAL A 55 7.07 -14.62 1.42
C VAL A 55 8.23 -15.15 0.61
N GLN A 56 9.21 -15.79 1.26
CA GLN A 56 10.44 -16.27 0.61
C GLN A 56 11.10 -15.16 -0.25
N ASP A 57 11.24 -13.97 0.33
CA ASP A 57 11.80 -12.75 -0.29
C ASP A 57 11.01 -12.19 -1.50
N GLN A 58 9.90 -12.81 -1.91
CA GLN A 58 9.00 -12.28 -2.92
C GLN A 58 7.98 -11.33 -2.28
N VAL A 59 7.79 -10.13 -2.87
CA VAL A 59 6.70 -9.23 -2.49
C VAL A 59 5.36 -9.83 -2.97
N VAL A 60 4.43 -10.03 -2.03
CA VAL A 60 3.12 -10.65 -2.28
C VAL A 60 1.95 -9.75 -1.92
N GLY A 61 2.23 -8.61 -1.29
CA GLY A 61 1.24 -7.61 -0.91
C GLY A 61 1.89 -6.28 -0.60
N GLN A 62 1.13 -5.20 -0.70
CA GLN A 62 1.56 -3.87 -0.27
C GLN A 62 0.39 -3.08 0.30
N VAL A 63 0.71 -2.13 1.18
CA VAL A 63 -0.22 -1.09 1.63
C VAL A 63 0.49 0.25 1.70
N LEU A 64 -0.23 1.31 1.35
CA LEU A 64 0.22 2.68 1.52
C LEU A 64 -0.65 3.40 2.56
N PHE A 65 0.01 4.15 3.43
CA PHE A 65 -0.60 5.09 4.36
C PHE A 65 -0.14 6.49 3.96
N THR A 66 -1.07 7.35 3.56
CA THR A 66 -0.78 8.74 3.16
C THR A 66 -1.49 9.74 4.06
N ASN A 67 -0.86 10.88 4.29
CA ASN A 67 -1.45 11.96 5.07
C ASN A 67 -2.55 12.69 4.26
N ALA A 68 -3.65 13.04 4.93
CA ALA A 68 -4.74 13.80 4.35
C ALA A 68 -5.26 14.85 5.32
N ARG A 69 -5.51 16.06 4.82
CA ARG A 69 -6.06 17.17 5.61
C ARG A 69 -7.50 17.44 5.19
N ILE A 70 -8.42 17.29 6.12
CA ILE A 70 -9.84 17.58 5.89
C ILE A 70 -10.09 19.06 6.21
N GLN A 71 -10.54 19.80 5.20
CA GLN A 71 -10.92 21.21 5.31
C GLN A 71 -12.44 21.35 5.45
N GLY A 72 -12.91 22.43 6.07
CA GLY A 72 -14.35 22.72 6.21
C GLY A 72 -14.97 22.34 7.56
N THR A 73 -14.17 21.85 8.50
CA THR A 73 -14.52 21.70 9.92
C THR A 73 -14.09 22.94 10.72
N GLN A 74 -14.70 23.19 11.89
CA GLN A 74 -14.26 24.28 12.78
C GLN A 74 -12.78 24.16 13.15
N ASP A 75 -12.30 22.93 13.35
CA ASP A 75 -10.89 22.60 13.58
C ASP A 75 -10.38 21.68 12.46
N PRO A 76 -9.26 22.00 11.77
CA PRO A 76 -8.70 21.14 10.72
C PRO A 76 -8.35 19.76 11.27
N VAL A 77 -8.91 18.71 10.67
CA VAL A 77 -8.62 17.33 11.04
C VAL A 77 -7.53 16.78 10.13
N THR A 78 -6.50 16.19 10.74
CA THR A 78 -5.48 15.40 10.03
C THR A 78 -5.86 13.93 10.14
N ALA A 79 -5.90 13.24 9.01
CA ALA A 79 -6.21 11.81 8.92
C ALA A 79 -5.12 11.12 8.10
N MET A 80 -5.00 9.79 8.24
CA MET A 80 -4.24 8.98 7.31
C MET A 80 -5.14 8.06 6.51
N ILE A 81 -4.93 8.06 5.21
CA ILE A 81 -5.63 7.22 4.25
C ILE A 81 -4.85 5.93 4.12
N LEU A 82 -5.52 4.80 4.36
CA LEU A 82 -5.00 3.46 4.09
C LEU A 82 -5.47 3.06 2.68
N ALA A 83 -4.68 3.40 1.66
CA ALA A 83 -4.94 2.99 0.29
C ALA A 83 -3.76 3.29 -0.64
N PRO A 84 -3.53 2.44 -1.67
CA PRO A 84 -4.24 1.18 -1.92
C PRO A 84 -3.64 0.01 -1.13
N LEU A 85 -4.49 -0.90 -0.67
CA LEU A 85 -4.10 -2.20 -0.12
C LEU A 85 -4.25 -3.26 -1.21
N SER A 86 -3.18 -4.01 -1.49
CA SER A 86 -3.20 -5.07 -2.50
C SER A 86 -2.46 -6.31 -2.01
N VAL A 87 -2.97 -7.48 -2.38
CA VAL A 87 -2.38 -8.79 -2.13
C VAL A 87 -2.59 -9.64 -3.37
N LEU A 88 -1.54 -10.32 -3.84
CA LEU A 88 -1.61 -11.22 -4.99
C LEU A 88 -2.76 -12.22 -4.83
N PRO A 89 -3.54 -12.52 -5.89
CA PRO A 89 -4.69 -13.41 -5.81
C PRO A 89 -4.41 -14.76 -5.15
N THR A 90 -3.24 -15.34 -5.41
CA THR A 90 -2.79 -16.63 -4.84
C THR A 90 -2.45 -16.56 -3.34
N TYR A 91 -2.29 -15.36 -2.79
CA TYR A 91 -1.93 -15.05 -1.40
C TYR A 91 -3.09 -14.42 -0.60
N GLN A 92 -4.25 -14.21 -1.23
CA GLN A 92 -5.45 -13.69 -0.58
C GLN A 92 -6.08 -14.71 0.37
N ASN A 93 -6.95 -14.24 1.29
CA ASN A 93 -7.62 -15.05 2.32
C ASN A 93 -6.69 -15.77 3.31
N GLN A 94 -5.44 -15.35 3.40
CA GLN A 94 -4.42 -15.89 4.33
C GLN A 94 -4.06 -14.93 5.47
N GLY A 95 -4.80 -13.83 5.62
CA GLY A 95 -4.57 -12.84 6.69
C GLY A 95 -3.51 -11.78 6.39
N ILE A 96 -2.82 -11.85 5.23
CA ILE A 96 -1.74 -10.93 4.85
C ILE A 96 -2.19 -9.46 4.85
N GLY A 97 -3.36 -9.16 4.26
CA GLY A 97 -3.91 -7.81 4.29
C GLY A 97 -4.16 -7.30 5.71
N GLY A 98 -4.60 -8.18 6.61
CA GLY A 98 -4.75 -7.85 8.03
C GLY A 98 -3.42 -7.60 8.74
N CYS A 99 -2.37 -8.34 8.40
CA CYS A 99 -1.01 -8.09 8.91
C CYS A 99 -0.49 -6.72 8.46
N LEU A 100 -0.62 -6.39 7.16
CA LEU A 100 -0.25 -5.09 6.61
C LEU A 100 -0.95 -3.92 7.33
N ILE A 101 -2.27 -4.04 7.56
CA ILE A 101 -3.04 -3.02 8.29
C ILE A 101 -2.55 -2.88 9.74
N LYS A 102 -2.32 -4.00 10.45
CA LYS A 102 -1.92 -4.00 11.87
C LYS A 102 -0.50 -3.50 12.11
N THR A 103 0.40 -3.65 11.15
CA THR A 103 1.76 -3.08 11.21
C THR A 103 1.78 -1.58 10.92
N GLY A 104 0.68 -1.06 10.39
CA GLY A 104 0.49 0.37 10.19
C GLY A 104 0.64 1.20 11.48
N PRO A 105 0.67 2.52 11.33
CA PRO A 105 0.89 3.47 12.42
C PRO A 105 -0.19 3.37 13.52
N SER A 106 0.24 3.46 14.78
CA SER A 106 -0.58 3.40 16.00
C SER A 106 -1.04 4.76 16.49
#